data_AF-A0A958J0Y9-F1
#
_entry.id   AF-A0A958J0Y9-F1
#
_cell.length_a   1.000
_cell.length_b   1.000
_cell.length_c   1.000
_cell.angle_alpha   90.00
_cell.angle_beta   90.00
_cell.angle_gamma   90.00
#
_symmetry.space_group_name_H-M   'P 1'
#
loop_
_entity.id
_entity.type
_entity.pdbx_description
1 polymer ?
#
loop_
_entity_poly.entity_id
_entity_poly.type
_entity_poly.pdbx_seq_one_letter_code
_entity_poly.pdbx_strand_id
1 'polypeptide(L)' 'RRAQAVANYLKGLGVAGQRISTVGLGETNQIASNDTEYGRQQNRRVEVAIFANEKLKKAAENGKFN' A
#
# COMPACT_ATOMS: atom_id res chain seq x y z
N ARG A 1 -0.53 6.04 11.36
CA ARG A 1 -1.98 6.40 11.34
C ARG A 1 -2.61 6.31 9.94
N ARG A 2 -2.08 6.97 8.90
CA ARG A 2 -2.75 7.05 7.58
C ARG A 2 -2.77 5.73 6.81
N ALA A 3 -1.64 5.01 6.74
CA ALA A 3 -1.60 3.66 6.17
C ALA A 3 -2.54 2.67 6.88
N GLN A 4 -2.66 2.77 8.22
CA GLN A 4 -3.59 1.96 8.99
C GLN A 4 -5.06 2.24 8.65
N ALA A 5 -5.42 3.50 8.40
CA ALA A 5 -6.78 3.86 7.98
C ALA A 5 -7.13 3.23 6.63
N VAL A 6 -6.20 3.26 5.66
CA VAL A 6 -6.38 2.59 4.36
C VAL A 6 -6.49 1.07 4.53
N ALA A 7 -5.65 0.45 5.36
CA ALA A 7 -5.76 -0.98 5.65
C ALA A 7 -7.10 -1.36 6.30
N ASN A 8 -7.62 -0.53 7.20
CA ASN A 8 -8.94 -0.76 7.80
C ASN A 8 -10.07 -0.64 6.77
N TYR A 9 -9.98 0.34 5.88
CA TYR A 9 -10.92 0.48 4.77
C TYR A 9 -10.91 -0.74 3.85
N LEU A 10 -9.72 -1.22 3.45
CA LEU A 10 -9.57 -2.42 2.61
C LEU A 10 -10.11 -3.69 3.29
N LYS A 11 -9.93 -3.84 4.61
CA LYS A 11 -10.56 -4.92 5.38
C LYS A 11 -12.08 -4.84 5.33
N GLY A 12 -12.65 -3.63 5.41
CA GLY A 12 -14.10 -3.40 5.26
C GLY A 12 -14.64 -3.78 3.88
N LEU A 13 -13.80 -3.71 2.84
CA LEU A 13 -14.12 -4.18 1.48
C LEU A 13 -13.90 -5.69 1.30
N GLY A 14 -13.59 -6.45 2.36
CA GLY A 14 -13.42 -7.89 2.32
C GLY A 14 -12.01 -8.38 1.99
N VAL A 15 -11.01 -7.50 1.93
CA VAL A 15 -9.62 -7.93 1.78
C VAL A 15 -9.14 -8.56 3.08
N ALA A 16 -8.76 -9.85 3.03
CA ALA A 16 -8.25 -10.56 4.19
C ALA A 16 -7.03 -9.83 4.80
N GLY A 17 -7.07 -9.58 6.11
CA GLY A 17 -6.02 -8.82 6.80
C GLY A 17 -4.61 -9.40 6.65
N GLN A 18 -4.50 -10.73 6.52
CA GLN A 18 -3.24 -11.44 6.26
C GLN A 18 -2.58 -11.06 4.91
N ARG A 19 -3.35 -10.47 3.97
CA ARG A 19 -2.86 -10.00 2.67
C ARG A 19 -2.45 -8.54 2.67
N ILE A 20 -2.59 -7.85 3.81
CA ILE A 20 -2.34 -6.41 3.92
C ILE A 20 -1.15 -6.21 4.84
N SER A 21 -0.11 -5.55 4.34
CA SER A 21 1.00 -5.03 5.15
C SER A 21 0.99 -3.51 5.11
N THR A 22 1.19 -2.87 6.25
CA THR A 22 1.26 -1.40 6.35
C THR A 22 2.62 -0.98 6.88
N VAL A 23 3.28 -0.06 6.18
CA VAL A 23 4.54 0.53 6.61
C VAL A 23 4.36 2.04 6.76
N GLY A 24 4.86 2.60 7.86
CA GLY A 24 4.91 4.04 8.07
C GLY A 24 6.30 4.56 7.75
N LEU A 25 6.48 5.22 6.60
CA LEU A 25 7.78 5.77 6.19
C LEU A 25 8.09 7.12 6.85
N GLY A 26 7.09 7.83 7.38
CA GLY A 26 7.32 9.13 8.02
C GLY A 26 7.97 10.14 7.07
N GLU A 27 9.00 10.82 7.54
CA GLU A 27 9.71 11.89 6.82
C GLU A 27 10.78 11.39 5.84
N THR A 28 11.08 10.10 5.81
CA THR A 28 12.17 9.54 4.97
C THR A 28 11.79 9.43 3.49
N ASN A 29 10.53 9.65 3.13
CA ASN A 29 10.04 9.58 1.76
C ASN A 29 9.16 10.80 1.38
N GLN A 30 9.66 11.99 1.67
CA GLN A 30 9.05 13.26 1.27
C GLN A 30 9.23 13.49 -0.24
N ILE A 31 8.18 13.93 -0.91
CA ILE A 31 8.24 14.31 -2.34
C ILE A 31 8.35 15.83 -2.53
N ALA A 32 8.10 16.59 -1.47
CA ALA A 32 8.21 18.05 -1.44
C ALA A 32 8.70 18.52 -0.07
N SER A 33 9.17 19.77 0.04
CA SER A 33 9.57 20.34 1.34
C SER A 33 8.37 20.48 2.30
N ASN A 34 8.55 20.11 3.56
CA ASN A 34 7.57 20.32 4.63
C ASN A 34 7.45 21.78 5.10
N ASP A 35 8.27 22.70 4.59
CA ASP A 35 8.30 24.10 5.02
C ASP A 35 7.11 24.88 4.46
N THR A 36 6.64 24.50 3.27
CA THR A 36 5.47 25.12 2.62
C THR A 36 4.19 24.36 2.93
N GLU A 37 3.07 25.08 3.03
CA GLU A 37 1.75 24.44 3.19
C GLU A 37 1.43 23.50 2.02
N TYR A 38 1.78 23.93 0.81
CA TYR A 38 1.65 23.13 -0.40
C TYR A 38 2.45 21.82 -0.30
N GLY A 39 3.73 21.88 0.08
CA GLY A 39 4.56 20.69 0.20
C GLY A 39 4.12 19.75 1.33
N ARG A 40 3.63 20.29 2.46
CA ARG A 40 2.97 19.48 3.50
C ARG A 40 1.71 18.79 2.99
N GLN A 41 0.93 19.43 2.11
CA GLN A 41 -0.21 18.79 1.45
C GLN A 41 0.24 17.62 0.57
N GLN A 42 1.27 17.81 -0.24
CA GLN A 42 1.82 16.77 -1.12
C GLN A 42 2.36 15.56 -0.32
N ASN A 43 3.04 15.81 0.80
CA ASN A 43 3.55 14.76 1.67
C ASN A 43 2.45 14.02 2.44
N ARG A 44 1.22 14.57 2.51
CA ARG A 44 0.06 13.83 2.97
C ARG A 44 -0.46 12.87 1.88
N ARG A 45 0.32 11.85 1.51
CA ARG A 45 -0.10 10.72 0.65
C ARG A 45 -0.02 9.32 1.29
N VAL A 46 -0.72 8.35 0.71
CA VAL A 46 -0.57 6.92 1.00
C VAL A 46 -0.38 6.21 -0.34
N GLU A 47 0.69 5.45 -0.47
CA GLU A 47 0.97 4.64 -1.66
C GLU A 47 0.55 3.19 -1.40
N VAL A 48 -0.08 2.55 -2.38
CA VAL A 48 -0.54 1.16 -2.30
C VAL A 48 0.12 0.39 -3.42
N ALA A 49 0.88 -0.66 -3.07
CA ALA A 49 1.47 -1.58 -4.01
C ALA A 49 0.80 -2.96 -3.88
N ILE A 50 0.41 -3.54 -5.02
CA ILE A 50 -0.25 -4.85 -5.08
C ILE A 50 0.76 -5.84 -5.68
N PHE A 51 1.02 -6.91 -4.95
CA PHE A 51 1.95 -7.95 -5.38
C PHE A 51 1.21 -9.28 -5.55
N ALA A 52 1.53 -10.02 -6.61
CA ALA A 52 1.10 -11.40 -6.75
C ALA A 52 1.78 -12.23 -5.65
N ASN A 53 0.99 -13.06 -4.94
CA ASN A 53 1.58 -13.99 -3.98
C ASN A 53 2.35 -15.10 -4.72
N GLU A 54 3.28 -15.76 -4.04
CA GLU A 54 4.11 -16.82 -4.61
C GLU A 54 3.27 -17.96 -5.23
N LYS A 55 2.07 -18.20 -4.70
CA LYS A 55 1.12 -19.16 -5.30
C LYS A 55 0.63 -18.72 -6.68
N LEU A 56 0.30 -17.45 -6.88
CA LEU A 56 -0.15 -16.90 -8.16
C LEU A 56 0.99 -16.82 -9.17
N LYS A 57 2.20 -16.49 -8.73
CA LYS A 57 3.40 -16.54 -9.59
C LYS A 57 3.66 -17.95 -10.09
N LYS A 58 3.66 -18.94 -9.18
CA LYS A 58 3.82 -20.36 -9.54
C LYS A 58 2.66 -20.91 -10.38
N ALA A 59 1.43 -20.43 -10.17
CA ALA A 59 0.29 -20.81 -11.01
C ALA A 59 0.44 -20.25 -12.44
N ALA A 60 0.99 -19.04 -12.58
CA ALA A 60 1.31 -18.43 -13.86
C ALA A 60 2.41 -19.20 -14.61
N GLU A 61 3.49 -19.56 -13.91
CA GLU A 61 4.60 -20.36 -14.47
C GLU A 61 4.13 -21.74 -14.95
N ASN A 62 3.18 -22.35 -14.24
CA ASN A 62 2.66 -23.68 -14.56
C ASN A 62 1.53 -23.67 -15.60
N GLY A 63 1.18 -22.52 -16.19
CA GLY A 63 0.13 -22.40 -17.21
C GLY A 63 -1.28 -22.77 -16.73
N LYS A 64 -1.52 -22.80 -15.40
CA LYS A 64 -2.79 -23.21 -14.79
C LYS A 64 -3.79 -22.06 -14.62
N PHE A 65 -3.85 -21.17 -15.61
CA PHE A 65 -4.96 -20.24 -15.77
C PHE A 65 -5.91 -20.76 -16.86
N ASN A 66 -6.47 -21.95 -16.65
CA ASN A 66 -7.62 -22.46 -17.40
C ASN A 66 -8.53 -23.18 -16.41
#